data_AF-A0A936IML3-F1
#
_entry.id   AF-A0A936IML3-F1
#
_cell.length_a   1.000
_cell.length_b   1.000
_cell.length_c   1.000
_cell.angle_alpha   90.00
_cell.angle_beta   90.00
_cell.angle_gamma   90.00
#
_symmetry.space_group_name_H-M   'P 1'
#
loop_
_entity.id
_entity.type
_entity.pdbx_description
1 polymer ?
#
loop_
_entity_poly.entity_id
_entity_poly.type
_entity_poly.pdbx_seq_one_letter_code
_entity_poly.pdbx_strand_id
1 'polypeptide(L)'
;MTGSAPDVPASPGKTAVLVVVDPSGNRLSVPVRVLPFRIGRHADSHLVMRDSRASRNHARIVVEGGGYFIEDLNSRHGTFVNGERVERRQLKHSDCIEFGSPDSYRLIFTLDGGEINRLLDQFPQTGQGAASNLAKLRAVMEVARALQTSLSTQDVLASVVDAALAVTGAERGFLLLRRADDLEMRVARDSRGMPLAETDLKVPRRLIQRALQQRRELLSMNFDAQAQEGVRPEHSVADLDLRSVVCVPLVRIRVSDAQETSILSTINDTVGVLYMDSRVGHADLSSGNRELLQTLALEASTVLENARLLEEERLKQKMEEELGVARRIQQSLLPRALPAAGWFRAKGSSLPSAEVGGDYFDVYEAGGAEWMVAVADVSGKGVSSALMASYLQGAFSAAAIHGMSRTMEIVNRFLVERSEGDKYATVFCGSISEGGRLAYVNAGHCAPLLVQPGGGLRQLEPTGVPVGLIPGVEFPAEEVQLGRGDKLVIFSDGVTEAQAPGAGFYGGDRLREVCLRHAAASCSALHDAILTSVREFIHDAPQADDITLLVVEYHAF
;
A
#
# COMPACT_ATOMS: atom_id res chain seq x y z
N MET A 1 51.41 26.19 45.05
CA MET A 1 51.29 25.56 43.71
C MET A 1 49.83 25.61 43.33
N THR A 2 49.49 26.57 42.50
CA THR A 2 48.17 26.85 41.94
C THR A 2 47.83 25.77 40.91
N GLY A 3 46.95 24.84 41.27
CA GLY A 3 46.40 23.86 40.33
C GLY A 3 45.39 24.57 39.42
N SER A 4 45.77 24.80 38.17
CA SER A 4 44.89 25.27 37.10
C SER A 4 43.74 24.29 36.92
N ALA A 5 42.51 24.78 37.04
CA ALA A 5 41.32 24.05 36.62
C ALA A 5 41.44 23.69 35.13
N PRO A 6 40.96 22.51 34.69
CA PRO A 6 40.83 22.23 33.27
C PRO A 6 39.80 23.21 32.70
N ASP A 7 40.22 23.98 31.68
CA ASP A 7 39.36 24.87 30.90
C ASP A 7 38.12 24.11 30.44
N VAL A 8 36.96 24.49 30.97
CA VAL A 8 35.67 24.13 30.39
C VAL A 8 35.56 24.93 29.10
N PRO A 9 35.53 24.30 27.90
CA PRO A 9 35.38 25.05 26.67
C PRO A 9 34.06 25.81 26.71
N ALA A 10 34.11 27.13 26.52
CA ALA A 10 32.96 27.99 26.47
C ALA A 10 31.86 27.36 25.59
N SER A 11 30.66 27.19 26.16
CA SER A 11 29.51 26.71 25.40
C SER A 11 29.26 27.68 24.24
N PRO A 12 29.15 27.22 22.98
CA PRO A 12 28.83 28.11 21.88
C PRO A 12 27.43 28.69 22.13
N GLY A 13 27.26 30.00 21.95
CA GLY A 13 25.97 30.67 22.15
C GLY A 13 24.87 30.28 21.16
N LYS A 14 25.08 29.23 20.34
CA LYS A 14 24.18 28.75 19.28
C LYS A 14 24.11 27.22 19.31
N THR A 15 22.91 26.65 19.31
CA THR A 15 22.71 25.19 19.39
C THR A 15 22.85 24.57 18.00
N ALA A 16 23.75 23.60 17.81
CA ALA A 16 23.90 22.94 16.53
C ALA A 16 22.99 21.71 16.36
N VAL A 17 22.49 21.51 15.14
CA VAL A 17 21.65 20.39 14.72
C VAL A 17 22.20 19.79 13.42
N LEU A 18 22.23 18.47 13.32
CA LEU A 18 22.54 17.74 12.09
C LEU A 18 21.26 17.20 11.49
N VAL A 19 20.96 17.57 10.24
CA VAL A 19 19.94 16.89 9.44
C VAL A 19 20.60 15.73 8.71
N VAL A 20 20.35 14.52 9.18
CA VAL A 20 20.88 13.26 8.65
C VAL A 20 19.96 12.77 7.54
N VAL A 21 20.47 12.56 6.34
CA VAL A 21 19.76 11.88 5.24
C VAL A 21 20.38 10.50 5.06
N ASP A 22 19.61 9.44 5.20
CA ASP A 22 20.09 8.07 5.00
C ASP A 22 20.07 7.65 3.51
N PRO A 23 20.69 6.52 3.13
CA PRO A 23 20.71 6.06 1.74
C PRO A 23 19.33 5.71 1.15
N SER A 24 18.31 5.51 1.99
CA SER A 24 16.92 5.29 1.55
C SER A 24 16.16 6.61 1.35
N GLY A 25 16.82 7.75 1.56
CA GLY A 25 16.24 9.08 1.44
C GLY A 25 15.53 9.57 2.70
N ASN A 26 15.49 8.79 3.78
CA ASN A 26 14.84 9.20 5.03
C ASN A 26 15.68 10.28 5.72
N ARG A 27 14.99 11.25 6.35
CA ARG A 27 15.64 12.36 7.05
C ARG A 27 15.41 12.30 8.55
N LEU A 28 16.46 12.47 9.34
CA LEU A 28 16.44 12.49 10.80
C LEU A 28 17.17 13.74 11.32
N SER A 29 16.55 14.49 12.23
CA SER A 29 17.19 15.63 12.89
C SER A 29 17.83 15.20 14.20
N VAL A 30 19.15 15.40 14.34
CA VAL A 30 19.93 14.98 15.51
C VAL A 30 20.60 16.20 16.15
N PRO A 31 20.20 16.61 17.37
CA PRO A 31 20.80 17.76 18.03
C PRO A 31 22.21 17.41 18.55
N VAL A 32 23.18 18.29 18.31
CA VAL A 32 24.58 18.11 18.73
C VAL A 32 24.72 18.58 20.18
N ARG A 33 24.26 17.76 21.13
CA ARG A 33 24.19 18.11 22.57
C ARG A 33 25.43 17.71 23.38
N VAL A 34 26.17 16.70 22.93
CA VAL A 34 27.32 16.13 23.65
C VAL A 34 28.58 16.29 22.80
N LEU A 35 29.61 16.94 23.34
CA LEU A 35 30.88 17.19 22.64
C LEU A 35 32.03 16.47 23.37
N PRO A 36 32.94 15.78 22.67
CA PRO A 36 32.96 15.56 21.23
C PRO A 36 31.79 14.69 20.72
N PHE A 37 31.08 15.15 19.70
CA PHE A 37 29.94 14.46 19.11
C PHE A 37 30.45 13.41 18.10
N ARG A 38 30.57 12.16 18.55
CA ARG A 38 31.01 11.01 17.75
C ARG A 38 29.98 10.53 16.71
N ILE A 39 30.48 10.29 15.50
CA ILE A 39 29.73 9.78 14.34
C ILE A 39 30.43 8.52 13.82
N GLY A 40 29.68 7.43 13.61
CA GLY A 40 30.26 6.18 13.10
C GLY A 40 29.31 5.00 13.16
N ARG A 41 29.79 3.81 12.76
CA ARG A 41 28.99 2.57 12.77
C ARG A 41 28.93 1.88 14.14
N HIS A 42 29.80 2.26 15.09
CA HIS A 42 29.80 1.68 16.43
C HIS A 42 28.54 2.10 17.21
N ALA A 43 27.98 1.18 18.00
CA ALA A 43 26.77 1.42 18.79
C ALA A 43 26.91 2.57 19.81
N ASP A 44 28.14 2.80 20.29
CA ASP A 44 28.47 3.89 21.23
C ASP A 44 28.66 5.27 20.56
N SER A 45 28.40 5.38 19.26
CA SER A 45 28.41 6.67 18.55
C SER A 45 27.13 7.44 18.85
N HIS A 46 27.22 8.76 19.01
CA HIS A 46 26.02 9.58 19.21
C HIS A 46 25.17 9.67 17.95
N LEU A 47 25.80 9.56 16.77
CA LEU A 47 25.12 9.28 15.51
C LEU A 47 25.61 7.94 14.96
N VAL A 48 24.76 6.92 15.05
CA VAL A 48 25.05 5.56 14.56
C VAL A 48 24.65 5.44 13.10
N MET A 49 25.63 5.28 12.21
CA MET A 49 25.41 5.08 10.78
C MET A 49 25.38 3.59 10.44
N ARG A 50 24.23 3.09 9.96
CA ARG A 50 24.06 1.69 9.56
C ARG A 50 24.49 1.44 8.11
N ASP A 51 25.69 1.90 7.76
CA ASP A 51 26.31 1.68 6.43
C ASP A 51 27.65 1.00 6.59
N SER A 52 27.87 -0.11 5.87
CA SER A 52 29.14 -0.86 5.91
C SER A 52 30.34 -0.04 5.38
N ARG A 53 30.08 1.00 4.58
CA ARG A 53 31.07 1.96 4.06
C ARG A 53 31.50 3.00 5.10
N ALA A 54 30.80 3.10 6.23
CA ALA A 54 31.22 3.95 7.34
C ALA A 54 32.16 3.19 8.30
N SER A 55 33.27 3.82 8.68
CA SER A 55 34.13 3.35 9.76
C SER A 55 33.39 3.23 11.10
N ARG A 56 33.86 2.34 11.97
CA ARG A 56 33.30 2.16 13.32
C ARG A 56 33.31 3.47 14.12
N ASN A 57 34.45 4.15 14.12
CA ASN A 57 34.61 5.54 14.57
C ASN A 57 35.01 6.34 13.32
N HIS A 58 34.09 7.09 12.74
CA HIS A 58 34.32 7.73 11.44
C HIS A 58 34.82 9.16 11.62
N ALA A 59 34.04 9.98 12.30
CA ALA A 59 34.34 11.38 12.51
C ALA A 59 33.82 11.83 13.88
N ARG A 60 34.27 13.00 14.34
CA ARG A 60 33.71 13.66 15.53
C ARG A 60 33.57 15.15 15.29
N ILE A 61 32.56 15.74 15.93
CA ILE A 61 32.42 17.20 15.98
C ILE A 61 32.91 17.70 17.34
N VAL A 62 33.82 18.67 17.33
CA VAL A 62 34.39 19.34 18.50
C VAL A 62 34.04 20.83 18.47
N VAL A 63 34.11 21.49 19.62
CA VAL A 63 34.00 22.95 19.70
C VAL A 63 35.33 23.52 20.17
N GLU A 64 35.85 24.49 19.42
CA GLU A 64 37.06 25.22 19.74
C GLU A 64 36.88 26.69 19.33
N GLY A 65 37.28 27.64 20.18
CA GLY A 65 37.15 29.07 19.88
C GLY A 65 35.73 29.56 19.57
N GLY A 66 34.69 28.87 20.07
CA GLY A 66 33.27 29.21 19.83
C GLY A 66 32.70 28.74 18.48
N GLY A 67 33.47 27.97 17.70
CA GLY A 67 33.03 27.35 16.44
C GLY A 67 32.97 25.83 16.52
N TYR A 68 32.13 25.21 15.69
CA TYR A 68 32.08 23.76 15.53
C TYR A 68 33.07 23.31 14.46
N PHE A 69 33.83 22.25 14.73
CA PHE A 69 34.77 21.65 13.80
C PHE A 69 34.46 20.16 13.64
N ILE A 70 34.47 19.67 12.41
CA ILE A 70 34.49 18.23 12.14
C ILE A 70 35.92 17.75 11.98
N GLU A 71 36.22 16.61 12.60
CA GLU A 71 37.50 15.91 12.52
C GLU A 71 37.29 14.47 12.05
N ASP A 72 38.03 14.05 11.03
CA ASP A 72 38.08 12.66 10.58
C ASP A 72 38.96 11.83 11.51
N LEU A 73 38.48 10.66 11.94
CA LEU A 73 39.20 9.77 12.86
C LEU A 73 39.98 8.68 12.09
N ASN A 74 40.70 9.09 11.04
CA ASN A 74 41.41 8.21 10.11
C ASN A 74 40.47 7.16 9.50
N SER A 75 39.34 7.64 8.97
CA SER A 75 38.30 6.79 8.41
C SER A 75 38.77 6.14 7.10
N ARG A 76 38.23 4.95 6.80
CA ARG A 76 38.67 4.15 5.65
C ARG A 76 38.38 4.84 4.31
N HIS A 77 37.31 5.62 4.25
CA HIS A 77 36.84 6.25 3.01
C HIS A 77 36.89 7.79 3.07
N GLY A 78 37.30 8.39 4.19
CA GLY A 78 37.43 9.83 4.35
C GLY A 78 36.09 10.55 4.64
N THR A 79 36.20 11.66 5.36
CA THR A 79 35.12 12.63 5.56
C THR A 79 35.23 13.76 4.55
N PHE A 80 34.10 14.16 3.97
CA PHE A 80 34.00 15.23 2.99
C PHE A 80 33.07 16.32 3.50
N VAL A 81 33.41 17.58 3.25
CA VAL A 81 32.56 18.73 3.53
C VAL A 81 32.42 19.56 2.26
N ASN A 82 31.19 19.70 1.77
CA ASN A 82 30.84 20.34 0.50
C ASN A 82 31.63 19.76 -0.69
N GLY A 83 31.81 18.43 -0.71
CA GLY A 83 32.51 17.70 -1.77
C GLY A 83 34.04 17.66 -1.64
N GLU A 84 34.64 18.38 -0.68
CA GLU A 84 36.09 18.36 -0.47
C GLU A 84 36.47 17.44 0.70
N ARG A 85 37.47 16.58 0.52
CA ARG A 85 37.99 15.71 1.58
C ARG A 85 38.70 16.55 2.65
N VAL A 86 38.37 16.31 3.92
CA VAL A 86 38.92 17.07 5.04
C VAL A 86 39.44 16.13 6.13
N GLU A 87 40.59 16.46 6.69
CA GLU A 87 41.04 15.87 7.97
C GLU A 87 40.42 16.63 9.14
N ARG A 88 40.31 17.95 9.00
CA ARG A 88 39.65 18.84 9.95
C ARG A 88 39.11 20.08 9.23
N ARG A 89 37.88 20.49 9.53
CA ARG A 89 37.27 21.71 8.97
C ARG A 89 36.29 22.36 9.93
N GLN A 90 36.28 23.69 9.97
CA GLN A 90 35.26 24.45 10.67
C GLN A 90 33.92 24.34 9.92
N LEU A 91 32.86 23.93 10.61
CA LEU A 91 31.52 23.80 10.06
C LEU A 91 30.79 25.15 10.09
N LYS A 92 30.20 25.51 8.96
CA LYS A 92 29.31 26.66 8.76
C LYS A 92 27.87 26.19 8.55
N HIS A 93 26.91 27.09 8.80
CA HIS A 93 25.50 26.80 8.58
C HIS A 93 25.26 26.34 7.13
N SER A 94 24.46 25.29 6.96
CA SER A 94 24.18 24.59 5.69
C SER A 94 25.35 23.82 5.07
N ASP A 95 26.46 23.59 5.79
CA ASP A 95 27.52 22.71 5.30
C ASP A 95 27.02 21.27 5.17
N CYS A 96 27.31 20.67 4.01
CA CYS A 96 27.00 19.29 3.68
C CYS A 96 28.19 18.39 4.01
N ILE A 97 27.99 17.39 4.86
CA ILE A 97 29.00 16.44 5.31
C ILE A 97 28.67 15.07 4.74
N GLU A 98 29.63 14.46 4.05
CA GLU A 98 29.49 13.16 3.40
C GLU A 98 30.61 12.22 3.83
N PHE A 99 30.33 10.93 3.80
CA PHE A 99 31.24 9.89 4.29
C PHE A 99 31.51 8.86 3.19
N GLY A 100 32.65 9.01 2.52
CA GLY A 100 33.22 8.01 1.61
C GLY A 100 32.54 7.79 0.25
N SER A 101 31.25 8.07 0.10
CA SER A 101 30.50 7.87 -1.14
C SER A 101 29.26 8.77 -1.19
N PRO A 102 28.88 9.33 -2.36
CA PRO A 102 27.70 10.20 -2.51
C PRO A 102 26.36 9.51 -2.18
N ASP A 103 26.30 8.18 -2.36
CA ASP A 103 25.10 7.36 -2.11
C ASP A 103 25.04 6.79 -0.69
N SER A 104 25.78 7.40 0.24
CA SER A 104 25.81 7.07 1.67
C SER A 104 24.98 8.09 2.45
N TYR A 105 25.17 8.15 3.77
CA TYR A 105 24.55 9.18 4.59
C TYR A 105 25.09 10.56 4.25
N ARG A 106 24.18 11.53 4.16
CA ARG A 106 24.50 12.95 3.96
C ARG A 106 24.01 13.74 5.16
N LEU A 107 24.89 14.49 5.82
CA LEU A 107 24.53 15.33 6.96
C LEU A 107 24.53 16.80 6.58
N ILE A 108 23.54 17.56 6.99
CA ILE A 108 23.51 19.02 6.81
C ILE A 108 23.66 19.67 8.18
N PHE A 109 24.73 20.43 8.37
CA PHE A 109 25.01 21.12 9.62
C PHE A 109 24.22 22.43 9.72
N THR A 110 23.43 22.57 10.77
CA THR A 110 22.55 23.72 10.98
C THR A 110 22.86 24.34 12.34
N LEU A 111 23.17 25.64 12.36
CA LEU A 111 23.23 26.42 13.59
C LEU A 111 21.84 27.00 13.91
N ASP A 112 21.29 26.63 15.05
CA ASP A 112 20.05 27.20 15.57
C ASP A 112 20.38 28.50 16.32
N GLY A 113 19.72 29.59 15.91
CA GLY A 113 19.85 30.93 16.50
C GLY A 113 20.84 31.89 15.81
N GLY A 114 20.31 32.90 15.11
CA GLY A 114 20.96 34.21 15.03
C GLY A 114 21.65 34.62 13.72
N GLU A 115 21.23 34.13 12.54
CA GLU A 115 21.47 34.87 11.29
C GLU A 115 20.35 35.87 10.99
N ILE A 116 19.12 35.56 11.43
CA ILE A 116 17.94 36.38 11.22
C ILE A 116 18.07 37.75 11.90
N ASN A 117 18.58 37.82 13.14
CA ASN A 117 18.76 39.10 13.85
C ASN A 117 19.90 39.96 13.28
N ARG A 118 20.96 39.37 12.73
CA ARG A 118 22.06 40.13 12.09
C ARG A 118 21.68 40.69 10.72
N LEU A 119 20.83 39.97 9.98
CA LEU A 119 20.24 40.47 8.74
C LEU A 119 19.15 41.51 9.03
N LEU A 120 18.43 41.41 10.14
CA LEU A 120 17.45 42.41 10.59
C LEU A 120 18.10 43.73 11.05
N ASP A 121 19.28 43.69 11.68
CA ASP A 121 20.00 44.89 12.13
C ASP A 121 20.75 45.64 10.99
N GLN A 122 20.91 45.01 9.82
CA GLN A 122 21.66 45.57 8.69
C GLN A 122 20.81 46.36 7.67
N PHE A 123 19.49 46.43 7.85
CA PHE A 123 18.62 47.19 6.96
C PHE A 123 17.97 48.39 7.67
N PRO A 124 18.12 49.61 7.15
CA PRO A 124 17.44 50.78 7.72
C PRO A 124 15.92 50.57 7.62
N GLN A 125 15.25 50.65 8.78
CA GLN A 125 13.79 50.69 8.90
C GLN A 125 13.23 51.79 7.99
N THR A 126 12.76 51.40 6.80
CA THR A 126 12.10 52.31 5.85
C THR A 126 10.83 51.65 5.33
N GLY A 127 9.69 52.13 5.84
CA GLY A 127 8.36 51.92 5.28
C GLY A 127 7.61 50.67 5.75
N GLN A 128 6.42 50.89 6.34
CA GLN A 128 5.48 49.86 6.83
C GLN A 128 4.98 48.85 5.77
N GLY A 129 5.26 49.06 4.47
CA GLY A 129 4.83 48.16 3.39
C GLY A 129 5.84 47.06 2.99
N ALA A 130 7.15 47.31 3.08
CA ALA A 130 8.17 46.36 2.61
C ALA A 130 8.42 45.22 3.60
N ALA A 131 8.40 45.53 4.90
CA ALA A 131 8.53 44.52 5.98
C ALA A 131 7.37 43.51 5.97
N SER A 132 6.15 43.96 5.62
CA SER A 132 4.96 43.11 5.49
C SER A 132 5.11 42.11 4.33
N ASN A 133 5.61 42.53 3.17
CA ASN A 133 5.81 41.65 2.02
C ASN A 133 6.92 40.61 2.24
N LEU A 134 7.98 40.97 2.98
CA LEU A 134 9.05 40.05 3.36
C LEU A 134 8.59 38.99 4.37
N ALA A 135 7.74 39.36 5.32
CA ALA A 135 7.10 38.41 6.24
C ALA A 135 6.18 37.42 5.50
N LYS A 136 5.48 37.87 4.44
CA LYS A 136 4.62 37.03 3.59
C LYS A 136 5.42 36.02 2.76
N LEU A 137 6.51 36.45 2.11
CA LEU A 137 7.44 35.56 1.40
C LEU A 137 8.05 34.52 2.34
N ARG A 138 8.38 34.92 3.56
CA ARG A 138 8.87 34.01 4.60
C ARG A 138 7.84 32.94 4.97
N ALA A 139 6.58 33.31 5.18
CA ALA A 139 5.51 32.37 5.52
C ALA A 139 5.29 31.31 4.43
N VAL A 140 5.31 31.72 3.15
CA VAL A 140 5.21 30.79 2.01
C VAL A 140 6.43 29.87 1.93
N MET A 141 7.64 30.39 2.13
CA MET A 141 8.86 29.59 2.15
C MET A 141 8.89 28.60 3.32
N GLU A 142 8.35 28.96 4.48
CA GLU A 142 8.26 28.06 5.64
C GLU A 142 7.31 26.88 5.35
N VAL A 143 6.19 27.11 4.66
CA VAL A 143 5.28 26.03 4.21
C VAL A 143 5.93 25.17 3.13
N ALA A 144 6.56 25.78 2.11
CA ALA A 144 7.28 25.04 1.08
C ALA A 144 8.42 24.18 1.68
N ARG A 145 9.11 24.71 2.69
CA ARG A 145 10.13 23.95 3.43
C ARG A 145 9.50 22.85 4.27
N ALA A 146 8.43 23.12 5.00
CA ALA A 146 7.71 22.11 5.77
C ALA A 146 7.21 20.96 4.89
N LEU A 147 6.69 21.26 3.69
CA LEU A 147 6.32 20.26 2.67
C LEU A 147 7.51 19.40 2.23
N GLN A 148 8.72 19.97 2.15
CA GLN A 148 9.93 19.26 1.74
C GLN A 148 10.67 18.55 2.89
N THR A 149 10.44 18.95 4.14
CA THR A 149 11.23 18.48 5.31
C THR A 149 10.42 17.72 6.35
N SER A 150 9.10 17.87 6.38
CA SER A 150 8.24 17.25 7.40
C SER A 150 7.80 15.84 7.00
N LEU A 151 7.90 14.89 7.95
CA LEU A 151 7.44 13.51 7.81
C LEU A 151 6.00 13.31 8.33
N SER A 152 5.42 14.34 8.93
CA SER A 152 4.11 14.27 9.57
C SER A 152 3.13 15.21 8.88
N THR A 153 2.02 14.66 8.40
CA THR A 153 0.88 15.44 7.89
C THR A 153 0.46 16.51 8.91
N GLN A 154 0.53 16.21 10.20
CA GLN A 154 0.17 17.16 11.26
C GLN A 154 1.09 18.38 11.32
N ASP A 155 2.39 18.19 11.14
CA ASP A 155 3.38 19.27 11.23
C ASP A 155 3.32 20.17 9.99
N VAL A 156 3.04 19.58 8.82
CA VAL A 156 2.77 20.35 7.60
C VAL A 156 1.51 21.18 7.76
N LEU A 157 0.40 20.57 8.21
CA LEU A 157 -0.85 21.29 8.44
C LEU A 157 -0.72 22.36 9.53
N ALA A 158 0.09 22.12 10.57
CA ALA A 158 0.43 23.14 11.57
C ALA A 158 1.17 24.32 10.94
N SER A 159 2.17 24.04 10.09
CA SER A 159 2.91 25.07 9.37
C SER A 159 2.01 25.88 8.44
N VAL A 160 1.02 25.25 7.80
CA VAL A 160 0.02 25.95 6.98
C VAL A 160 -0.82 26.91 7.85
N VAL A 161 -1.27 26.47 9.03
CA VAL A 161 -2.03 27.33 9.96
C VAL A 161 -1.16 28.48 10.47
N ASP A 162 0.09 28.23 10.85
CA ASP A 162 1.03 29.25 11.32
C ASP A 162 1.33 30.28 10.23
N ALA A 163 1.51 29.85 8.98
CA ALA A 163 1.68 30.74 7.83
C ALA A 163 0.41 31.56 7.55
N ALA A 164 -0.77 30.95 7.64
CA ALA A 164 -2.03 31.66 7.47
C ALA A 164 -2.18 32.75 8.53
N LEU A 165 -1.85 32.45 9.80
CA LEU A 165 -1.85 33.39 10.93
C LEU A 165 -0.90 34.57 10.66
N ALA A 166 0.31 34.29 10.20
CA ALA A 166 1.29 35.33 9.86
C ALA A 166 0.84 36.22 8.69
N VAL A 167 0.17 35.64 7.68
CA VAL A 167 -0.33 36.38 6.50
C VAL A 167 -1.51 37.28 6.86
N THR A 168 -2.42 36.83 7.73
CA THR A 168 -3.65 37.57 8.08
C THR A 168 -3.52 38.46 9.29
N GLY A 169 -2.54 38.21 10.17
CA GLY A 169 -2.47 38.85 11.48
C GLY A 169 -3.61 38.44 12.43
N ALA A 170 -4.32 37.33 12.15
CA ALA A 170 -5.37 36.83 13.04
C ALA A 170 -4.79 36.32 14.37
N GLU A 171 -5.62 36.27 15.42
CA GLU A 171 -5.21 35.83 16.75
C GLU A 171 -5.18 34.32 16.89
N ARG A 172 -6.12 33.64 16.22
CA ARG A 172 -6.31 32.20 16.32
C ARG A 172 -6.59 31.59 14.95
N GLY A 173 -6.01 30.43 14.70
CA GLY A 173 -6.09 29.69 13.45
C GLY A 173 -6.41 28.24 13.73
N PHE A 174 -7.34 27.68 12.96
CA PHE A 174 -7.87 26.34 13.13
C PHE A 174 -7.95 25.64 11.78
N LEU A 175 -7.56 24.38 11.74
CA LEU A 175 -7.81 23.50 10.60
C LEU A 175 -8.80 22.42 11.04
N LEU A 176 -10.01 22.47 10.47
CA LEU A 176 -11.12 21.60 10.81
C LEU A 176 -11.38 20.67 9.63
N LEU A 177 -11.40 19.36 9.86
CA LEU A 177 -11.67 18.35 8.84
C LEU A 177 -13.10 17.85 8.99
N ARG A 178 -13.79 17.65 7.86
CA ARG A 178 -15.15 17.13 7.86
C ARG A 178 -15.11 15.61 8.01
N ARG A 179 -15.83 15.09 9.00
CA ARG A 179 -16.04 13.66 9.22
C ARG A 179 -17.55 13.39 9.28
N ALA A 180 -18.09 12.82 8.21
CA ALA A 180 -19.53 12.70 7.97
C ALA A 180 -20.24 14.06 8.07
N ASP A 181 -21.06 14.27 9.10
CA ASP A 181 -21.83 15.50 9.35
C ASP A 181 -21.20 16.42 10.42
N ASP A 182 -20.06 16.03 11.00
CA ASP A 182 -19.37 16.80 12.04
C ASP A 182 -17.99 17.30 11.57
N LEU A 183 -17.41 18.20 12.36
CA LEU A 183 -16.08 18.78 12.13
C LEU A 183 -15.12 18.40 13.24
N GLU A 184 -14.06 17.69 12.85
CA GLU A 184 -12.97 17.28 13.73
C GLU A 184 -11.86 18.32 13.66
N MET A 185 -11.40 18.82 14.82
CA MET A 185 -10.28 19.74 14.89
C MET A 185 -8.98 18.96 14.66
N ARG A 186 -8.24 19.32 13.61
CA ARG A 186 -6.95 18.68 13.31
C ARG A 186 -5.77 19.48 13.82
N VAL A 187 -5.87 20.81 13.78
CA VAL A 187 -4.86 21.76 14.25
C VAL A 187 -5.56 22.99 14.85
N ALA A 188 -5.05 23.50 15.95
CA ALA A 188 -5.40 24.82 16.48
C ALA A 188 -4.17 25.53 17.05
N ARG A 189 -3.96 26.79 16.64
CA ARG A 189 -2.78 27.59 16.97
C ARG A 189 -3.18 29.03 17.31
N ASP A 190 -2.45 29.65 18.23
CA ASP A 190 -2.51 31.10 18.44
C ASP A 190 -1.52 31.85 17.53
N SER A 191 -1.58 33.18 17.52
CA SER A 191 -0.70 34.04 16.72
C SER A 191 0.80 33.94 17.05
N ARG A 192 1.17 33.23 18.12
CA ARG A 192 2.57 32.93 18.50
C ARG A 192 2.98 31.52 18.09
N GLY A 193 2.11 30.77 17.42
CA GLY A 193 2.32 29.37 17.02
C GLY A 193 2.13 28.37 18.16
N MET A 194 1.58 28.77 19.32
CA MET A 194 1.34 27.86 20.43
C MET A 194 0.03 27.09 20.21
N PRO A 195 -0.02 25.79 20.54
CA PRO A 195 -1.23 24.98 20.39
C PRO A 195 -2.36 25.46 21.33
N LEU A 196 -3.59 25.50 20.82
CA LEU A 196 -4.79 25.81 21.59
C LEU A 196 -5.50 24.53 22.05
N ALA A 197 -6.23 24.57 23.17
CA ALA A 197 -6.97 23.41 23.68
C ALA A 197 -8.31 23.25 22.94
N GLU A 198 -8.84 22.03 22.89
CA GLU A 198 -10.16 21.77 22.27
C GLU A 198 -11.31 22.57 22.92
N THR A 199 -11.18 22.86 24.22
CA THR A 199 -12.14 23.71 24.97
C THR A 199 -12.20 25.16 24.49
N ASP A 200 -11.18 25.61 23.73
CA ASP A 200 -11.10 26.95 23.16
C ASP A 200 -11.78 27.07 21.79
N LEU A 201 -12.30 25.96 21.24
CA LEU A 201 -13.06 25.93 19.98
C LEU A 201 -14.47 26.49 20.17
N LYS A 202 -14.52 27.80 20.41
CA LYS A 202 -15.75 28.58 20.30
C LYS A 202 -15.73 29.26 18.94
N VAL A 203 -16.37 28.61 17.98
CA VAL A 203 -16.46 29.07 16.58
C VAL A 203 -17.92 29.17 16.14
N PRO A 204 -18.28 30.16 15.32
CA PRO A 204 -19.64 30.31 14.79
C PRO A 204 -19.96 29.20 13.78
N ARG A 205 -20.58 28.10 14.25
CA ARG A 205 -20.87 26.88 13.46
C ARG A 205 -21.63 27.16 12.16
N ARG A 206 -22.56 28.13 12.15
CA ARG A 206 -23.32 28.52 10.96
C ARG A 206 -22.43 29.11 9.86
N LEU A 207 -21.43 29.93 10.23
CA LEU A 207 -20.46 30.49 9.27
C LEU A 207 -19.58 29.41 8.67
N ILE A 208 -19.17 28.42 9.46
CA ILE A 208 -18.41 27.28 8.96
C ILE A 208 -19.27 26.45 8.00
N GLN A 209 -20.51 26.12 8.38
CA GLN A 209 -21.44 25.39 7.51
C GLN A 209 -21.68 26.13 6.19
N ARG A 210 -21.82 27.46 6.25
CA ARG A 210 -21.93 28.30 5.06
C ARG A 210 -20.67 28.26 4.18
N ALA A 211 -19.47 28.29 4.77
CA ALA A 211 -18.21 28.13 4.05
C ALA A 211 -18.10 26.78 3.34
N LEU A 212 -18.53 25.71 4.01
CA LEU A 212 -18.58 24.36 3.43
C LEU A 212 -19.60 24.25 2.29
N GLN A 213 -20.67 25.06 2.29
CA GLN A 213 -21.70 25.08 1.25
C GLN A 213 -21.35 25.98 0.05
N GLN A 214 -20.68 27.13 0.27
CA GLN A 214 -20.39 28.14 -0.78
C GLN A 214 -19.13 27.85 -1.64
N ARG A 215 -18.52 26.66 -1.48
CA ARG A 215 -17.71 25.88 -2.45
C ARG A 215 -16.51 26.45 -3.19
N ARG A 216 -16.13 27.72 -3.05
CA ARG A 216 -14.89 28.27 -3.68
C ARG A 216 -14.53 29.67 -3.22
N GLU A 217 -15.46 30.36 -2.58
CA GLU A 217 -15.23 31.71 -2.13
C GLU A 217 -14.67 31.69 -0.71
N LEU A 218 -13.50 32.29 -0.54
CA LEU A 218 -13.01 32.71 0.76
C LEU A 218 -14.11 33.57 1.42
N LEU A 219 -14.64 33.11 2.54
CA LEU A 219 -15.59 33.88 3.33
C LEU A 219 -14.79 34.72 4.32
N SER A 220 -14.95 36.04 4.22
CA SER A 220 -14.40 36.99 5.17
C SER A 220 -15.50 37.91 5.66
N MET A 221 -15.52 38.13 6.96
CA MET A 221 -16.40 39.11 7.59
C MET A 221 -15.60 39.93 8.60
N ASN A 222 -15.73 41.26 8.52
CA ASN A 222 -15.22 42.21 9.50
C ASN A 222 -16.41 42.83 10.24
N PHE A 223 -16.31 42.93 11.56
CA PHE A 223 -17.38 43.43 12.42
C PHE A 223 -16.94 44.75 13.06
N ASP A 224 -17.53 45.86 12.60
CA ASP A 224 -17.32 47.19 13.18
C ASP A 224 -18.30 47.45 14.31
N ALA A 225 -17.81 47.99 15.43
CA ALA A 225 -18.67 48.38 16.55
C ALA A 225 -19.57 49.60 16.26
N GLN A 226 -19.37 50.31 15.13
CA GLN A 226 -20.04 51.60 14.85
C GLN A 226 -20.54 51.83 13.40
N ALA A 227 -20.61 50.82 12.52
CA ALA A 227 -21.08 51.03 11.14
C ALA A 227 -22.40 50.30 10.80
N GLN A 228 -23.42 51.12 10.55
CA GLN A 228 -24.64 50.97 9.73
C GLN A 228 -25.70 49.89 10.01
N GLU A 229 -26.93 50.39 10.12
CA GLU A 229 -28.20 49.66 10.07
C GLU A 229 -28.25 48.68 8.89
N GLY A 230 -28.31 47.38 9.17
CA GLY A 230 -28.69 46.38 8.17
C GLY A 230 -28.14 44.97 8.37
N VAL A 231 -26.98 44.80 8.98
CA VAL A 231 -26.39 43.47 9.23
C VAL A 231 -26.07 43.33 10.71
N ARG A 232 -27.04 42.81 11.49
CA ARG A 232 -26.74 42.38 12.85
C ARG A 232 -25.80 41.17 12.78
N PRO A 233 -24.64 41.17 13.46
CA PRO A 233 -23.81 39.97 13.56
C PRO A 233 -24.65 38.81 14.11
N GLU A 234 -24.43 37.61 13.60
CA GLU A 234 -25.10 36.41 14.14
C GLU A 234 -24.87 36.33 15.65
N HIS A 235 -25.87 35.87 16.42
CA HIS A 235 -25.79 35.81 17.89
C HIS A 235 -24.48 35.17 18.37
N SER A 236 -24.05 34.07 17.74
CA SER A 236 -22.81 33.38 18.08
C SER A 236 -21.52 34.16 17.79
N VAL A 237 -21.51 35.17 16.92
CA VAL A 237 -20.34 36.03 16.67
C VAL A 237 -20.29 37.14 17.73
N ALA A 238 -21.43 37.73 18.04
CA ALA A 238 -21.57 38.74 19.07
C ALA A 238 -21.28 38.17 20.47
N ASP A 239 -21.76 36.96 20.77
CA ASP A 239 -21.50 36.24 22.04
C ASP A 239 -20.02 35.87 22.23
N LEU A 240 -19.22 35.91 21.16
CA LEU A 240 -17.79 35.58 21.14
C LEU A 240 -16.87 36.79 21.01
N ASP A 241 -17.43 38.01 20.98
CA ASP A 241 -16.71 39.28 20.85
C ASP A 241 -15.72 39.31 19.64
N LEU A 242 -16.06 38.64 18.54
CA LEU A 242 -15.18 38.55 17.37
C LEU A 242 -15.26 39.82 16.50
N ARG A 243 -14.10 40.33 16.08
CA ARG A 243 -13.97 41.48 15.16
C ARG A 243 -13.69 41.11 13.72
N SER A 244 -13.14 39.93 13.47
CA SER A 244 -13.03 39.39 12.12
C SER A 244 -13.03 37.87 12.11
N VAL A 245 -13.61 37.30 11.06
CA VAL A 245 -13.62 35.86 10.80
C VAL A 245 -13.22 35.62 9.34
N VAL A 246 -12.35 34.63 9.12
CA VAL A 246 -11.93 34.16 7.79
C VAL A 246 -12.11 32.66 7.72
N CYS A 247 -12.81 32.20 6.69
CA CYS A 247 -13.00 30.77 6.40
C CYS A 247 -12.57 30.49 4.96
N VAL A 248 -11.64 29.54 4.79
CA VAL A 248 -11.18 29.07 3.48
C VAL A 248 -11.48 27.58 3.37
N PRO A 249 -12.38 27.15 2.46
CA PRO A 249 -12.70 25.73 2.31
C PRO A 249 -11.50 24.93 1.76
N LEU A 250 -11.28 23.73 2.31
CA LEU A 250 -10.31 22.76 1.80
C LEU A 250 -11.05 21.78 0.86
N VAL A 251 -10.59 21.66 -0.37
CA VAL A 251 -11.28 20.90 -1.42
C VAL A 251 -10.47 19.71 -1.86
N ARG A 252 -11.15 18.59 -2.15
CA ARG A 252 -10.54 17.39 -2.67
C ARG A 252 -10.06 17.66 -4.08
N ILE A 253 -8.78 17.40 -4.34
CA ILE A 253 -8.18 17.52 -5.66
C ILE A 253 -8.35 16.16 -6.35
N ARG A 254 -9.22 16.07 -7.34
CA ARG A 254 -9.32 14.87 -8.18
C ARG A 254 -8.36 15.02 -9.36
N VAL A 255 -7.42 14.10 -9.49
CA VAL A 255 -6.65 13.94 -10.73
C VAL A 255 -7.49 13.03 -11.62
N SER A 256 -8.23 13.59 -12.57
CA SER A 256 -8.96 12.81 -13.57
C SER A 256 -7.97 12.20 -14.56
N ASP A 257 -8.19 10.95 -14.96
CA ASP A 257 -7.55 10.36 -16.14
C ASP A 257 -7.78 11.24 -17.38
N ALA A 258 -6.77 11.27 -18.24
CA ALA A 258 -6.44 12.34 -19.16
C ALA A 258 -7.40 12.62 -20.35
N GLN A 259 -8.73 12.45 -20.24
CA GLN A 259 -9.63 12.72 -21.37
C GLN A 259 -10.89 13.57 -21.14
N GLU A 260 -11.27 13.94 -19.93
CA GLU A 260 -12.31 14.97 -19.75
C GLU A 260 -11.96 15.90 -18.59
N THR A 261 -11.44 17.08 -18.93
CA THR A 261 -11.33 18.22 -17.99
C THR A 261 -12.70 18.85 -17.79
N SER A 262 -13.66 18.07 -17.30
CA SER A 262 -14.94 18.59 -16.80
C SER A 262 -14.91 18.56 -15.29
N ILE A 263 -14.74 19.75 -14.71
CA ILE A 263 -14.85 20.02 -13.27
C ILE A 263 -16.34 19.97 -12.89
N LEU A 264 -16.99 18.82 -13.05
CA LEU A 264 -18.33 18.56 -12.51
C LEU A 264 -18.16 17.86 -11.16
N SER A 265 -17.82 18.65 -10.13
CA SER A 265 -17.75 18.21 -8.74
C SER A 265 -19.14 18.22 -8.09
N THR A 266 -19.60 17.06 -7.63
CA THR A 266 -20.83 16.90 -6.86
C THR A 266 -20.71 17.45 -5.44
N ILE A 267 -21.85 17.66 -4.78
CA ILE A 267 -22.21 17.58 -3.34
C ILE A 267 -21.11 17.48 -2.23
N ASN A 268 -19.99 16.81 -2.46
CA ASN A 268 -19.18 16.21 -1.38
C ASN A 268 -17.65 16.35 -1.50
N ASP A 269 -17.13 17.29 -2.29
CA ASP A 269 -15.68 17.45 -2.47
C ASP A 269 -15.00 18.40 -1.45
N THR A 270 -15.70 18.92 -0.44
CA THR A 270 -15.05 19.71 0.63
C THR A 270 -14.59 18.80 1.77
N VAL A 271 -13.28 18.74 2.00
CA VAL A 271 -12.63 17.87 3.00
C VAL A 271 -12.53 18.56 4.37
N GLY A 272 -12.60 19.89 4.40
CA GLY A 272 -12.51 20.66 5.65
C GLY A 272 -12.55 22.17 5.43
N VAL A 273 -12.15 22.92 6.45
CA VAL A 273 -12.02 24.37 6.41
C VAL A 273 -10.78 24.82 7.19
N LEU A 274 -10.06 25.78 6.63
CA LEU A 274 -9.09 26.60 7.34
C LEU A 274 -9.85 27.83 7.88
N TYR A 275 -9.97 27.91 9.20
CA TYR A 275 -10.73 28.93 9.91
C TYR A 275 -9.80 29.82 10.73
N MET A 276 -10.08 31.12 10.77
CA MET A 276 -9.28 32.12 11.48
C MET A 276 -10.17 33.19 12.10
N ASP A 277 -9.80 33.66 13.29
CA ASP A 277 -10.50 34.78 13.93
C ASP A 277 -9.60 35.72 14.74
N SER A 278 -10.15 36.89 15.05
CA SER A 278 -9.52 37.93 15.87
C SER A 278 -10.57 38.68 16.68
N ARG A 279 -10.20 39.12 17.89
CA ARG A 279 -11.07 39.87 18.82
C ARG A 279 -10.63 41.32 19.00
N VAL A 280 -9.33 41.60 18.85
CA VAL A 280 -8.77 42.95 19.08
C VAL A 280 -8.69 43.78 17.80
N GLY A 281 -8.51 43.14 16.63
CA GLY A 281 -8.35 43.83 15.34
C GLY A 281 -8.97 43.08 14.16
N HIS A 282 -8.98 43.70 12.97
CA HIS A 282 -9.41 43.03 11.74
C HIS A 282 -8.26 42.26 11.10
N ALA A 283 -8.56 41.08 10.55
CA ALA A 283 -7.64 40.34 9.70
C ALA A 283 -7.27 41.17 8.45
N ASP A 284 -5.97 41.26 8.13
CA ASP A 284 -5.48 41.89 6.90
C ASP A 284 -5.77 40.98 5.71
N LEU A 285 -6.81 41.34 4.96
CA LEU A 285 -7.26 40.67 3.75
C LEU A 285 -7.13 41.56 2.52
N SER A 286 -6.05 42.35 2.47
CA SER A 286 -5.60 42.95 1.20
C SER A 286 -5.56 41.90 0.09
N SER A 287 -5.77 42.31 -1.17
CA SER A 287 -5.93 41.38 -2.31
C SER A 287 -4.83 40.32 -2.40
N GLY A 288 -3.57 40.69 -2.14
CA GLY A 288 -2.45 39.74 -2.10
C GLY A 288 -2.50 38.73 -0.95
N ASN A 289 -3.02 39.09 0.23
CA ASN A 289 -3.16 38.16 1.35
C ASN A 289 -4.28 37.15 1.12
N ARG A 290 -5.35 37.56 0.42
CA ARG A 290 -6.45 36.68 0.02
C ARG A 290 -5.95 35.59 -0.93
N GLU A 291 -5.15 35.94 -1.93
CA GLU A 291 -4.53 34.98 -2.86
C GLU A 291 -3.57 34.03 -2.14
N LEU A 292 -2.73 34.55 -1.24
CA LEU A 292 -1.82 33.72 -0.43
C LEU A 292 -2.57 32.72 0.46
N LEU A 293 -3.64 33.14 1.13
CA LEU A 293 -4.49 32.23 1.92
C LEU A 293 -5.12 31.13 1.08
N GLN A 294 -5.59 31.45 -0.13
CA GLN A 294 -6.14 30.46 -1.05
C GLN A 294 -5.06 29.47 -1.48
N THR A 295 -3.85 29.93 -1.77
CA THR A 295 -2.70 29.06 -2.06
C THR A 295 -2.37 28.15 -0.87
N LEU A 296 -2.33 28.69 0.35
CA LEU A 296 -2.11 27.89 1.57
C LEU A 296 -3.19 26.83 1.79
N ALA A 297 -4.46 27.16 1.52
CA ALA A 297 -5.56 26.21 1.59
C ALA A 297 -5.47 25.13 0.50
N LEU A 298 -5.00 25.46 -0.70
CA LEU A 298 -4.70 24.48 -1.75
C LEU A 298 -3.56 23.55 -1.34
N GLU A 299 -2.48 24.07 -0.76
CA GLU A 299 -1.37 23.25 -0.25
C GLU A 299 -1.82 22.29 0.86
N ALA A 300 -2.60 22.77 1.83
CA ALA A 300 -3.19 21.90 2.84
C ALA A 300 -4.09 20.82 2.23
N SER A 301 -4.85 21.16 1.18
CA SER A 301 -5.71 20.21 0.47
C SER A 301 -4.89 19.12 -0.22
N THR A 302 -3.79 19.48 -0.88
CA THR A 302 -2.86 18.53 -1.52
C THR A 302 -2.23 17.59 -0.49
N VAL A 303 -1.80 18.11 0.66
CA VAL A 303 -1.20 17.32 1.73
C VAL A 303 -2.18 16.30 2.30
N LEU A 304 -3.43 16.71 2.51
CA LEU A 304 -4.49 15.82 2.99
C LEU A 304 -4.80 14.71 1.99
N GLU A 305 -4.84 15.03 0.69
CA GLU A 305 -5.09 14.04 -0.36
C GLU A 305 -3.94 13.04 -0.49
N ASN A 306 -2.69 13.52 -0.49
CA ASN A 306 -1.52 12.64 -0.53
C ASN A 306 -1.46 11.71 0.68
N ALA A 307 -1.77 12.23 1.88
CA ALA A 307 -1.83 11.40 3.09
C ALA A 307 -2.91 10.32 2.99
N ARG A 308 -4.08 10.65 2.41
CA ARG A 308 -5.15 9.67 2.17
C ARG A 308 -4.71 8.58 1.19
N LEU A 309 -4.14 8.96 0.05
CA LEU A 309 -3.68 8.02 -0.98
C LEU A 309 -2.58 7.10 -0.45
N LEU A 310 -1.64 7.64 0.34
CA LEU A 310 -0.59 6.83 0.98
C LEU A 310 -1.17 5.81 1.96
N GLU A 311 -2.18 6.19 2.77
CA GLU A 311 -2.81 5.24 3.69
C GLU A 311 -3.65 4.19 2.95
N GLU A 312 -4.36 4.56 1.88
CA GLU A 312 -5.07 3.62 1.01
C GLU A 312 -4.10 2.61 0.37
N GLU A 313 -2.98 3.09 -0.16
CA GLU A 313 -1.93 2.23 -0.72
C GLU A 313 -1.31 1.32 0.34
N ARG A 314 -1.05 1.83 1.55
CA ARG A 314 -0.52 1.04 2.67
C ARG A 314 -1.51 -0.06 3.10
N LEU A 315 -2.80 0.25 3.17
CA LEU A 315 -3.84 -0.73 3.48
C LEU A 315 -3.97 -1.78 2.39
N LYS A 316 -3.88 -1.37 1.12
CA LYS A 316 -3.89 -2.26 -0.04
C LYS A 316 -2.69 -3.21 -0.02
N GLN A 317 -1.47 -2.69 0.18
CA GLN A 317 -0.25 -3.49 0.30
C GLN A 317 -0.35 -4.50 1.44
N LYS A 318 -0.86 -4.09 2.61
CA LYS A 318 -1.07 -5.02 3.72
C LYS A 318 -2.05 -6.13 3.37
N MET A 319 -3.14 -5.83 2.67
CA MET A 319 -4.10 -6.83 2.19
C MET A 319 -3.45 -7.78 1.18
N GLU A 320 -2.66 -7.28 0.24
CA GLU A 320 -1.91 -8.08 -0.73
C GLU A 320 -0.90 -9.01 -0.04
N GLU A 321 -0.19 -8.54 0.98
CA GLU A 321 0.69 -9.37 1.81
C GLU A 321 -0.06 -10.51 2.51
N GLU A 322 -1.21 -10.21 3.13
CA GLU A 322 -2.05 -11.20 3.81
C GLU A 322 -2.63 -12.24 2.82
N LEU A 323 -3.09 -11.81 1.65
CA LEU A 323 -3.55 -12.71 0.59
C LEU A 323 -2.40 -13.55 0.03
N GLY A 324 -1.20 -12.99 -0.11
CA GLY A 324 -0.01 -13.73 -0.51
C GLY A 324 0.38 -14.82 0.50
N VAL A 325 0.12 -14.64 1.80
CA VAL A 325 0.24 -15.71 2.80
C VAL A 325 -0.78 -16.82 2.54
N ALA A 326 -2.05 -16.46 2.34
CA ALA A 326 -3.11 -17.43 2.06
C ALA A 326 -2.81 -18.26 0.80
N ARG A 327 -2.31 -17.63 -0.27
CA ARG A 327 -1.84 -18.29 -1.49
C ARG A 327 -0.81 -19.37 -1.21
N ARG A 328 0.22 -19.04 -0.43
CA ARG A 328 1.30 -20.00 -0.09
C ARG A 328 0.76 -21.18 0.71
N ILE A 329 -0.20 -20.95 1.61
CA ILE A 329 -0.86 -22.02 2.35
C ILE A 329 -1.59 -22.94 1.37
N GLN A 330 -2.45 -22.41 0.50
CA GLN A 330 -3.20 -23.21 -0.47
C GLN A 330 -2.28 -23.99 -1.42
N GLN A 331 -1.23 -23.36 -1.94
CA GLN A 331 -0.23 -24.05 -2.76
C GLN A 331 0.53 -25.13 -2.01
N SER A 332 0.75 -24.97 -0.70
CA SER A 332 1.40 -25.99 0.13
C SER A 332 0.53 -27.20 0.43
N LEU A 333 -0.79 -27.06 0.26
CA LEU A 333 -1.74 -28.16 0.38
C LEU A 333 -1.71 -29.05 -0.86
N LEU A 334 -1.44 -28.52 -2.06
CA LEU A 334 -1.36 -29.32 -3.28
C LEU A 334 -0.28 -30.42 -3.19
N PRO A 335 -0.41 -31.52 -3.96
CA PRO A 335 0.57 -32.60 -3.96
C PRO A 335 2.00 -32.11 -4.21
N ARG A 336 2.90 -32.36 -3.26
CA ARG A 336 4.32 -31.95 -3.37
C ARG A 336 5.07 -32.68 -4.47
N ALA A 337 4.69 -33.93 -4.73
CA ALA A 337 5.28 -34.77 -5.74
C ALA A 337 4.19 -35.65 -6.35
N LEU A 338 4.28 -35.83 -7.67
CA LEU A 338 3.42 -36.74 -8.42
C LEU A 338 4.26 -37.92 -8.90
N PRO A 339 3.66 -39.12 -9.03
CA PRO A 339 4.37 -40.30 -9.51
C PRO A 339 4.88 -40.05 -10.94
N ALA A 340 6.20 -40.16 -11.14
CA ALA A 340 6.85 -39.92 -12.44
C ALA A 340 7.29 -41.22 -13.15
N ALA A 341 7.17 -42.37 -12.48
CA ALA A 341 7.64 -43.66 -12.95
C ALA A 341 6.72 -44.78 -12.48
N GLY A 342 6.88 -45.98 -13.06
CA GLY A 342 6.00 -47.12 -12.82
C GLY A 342 4.83 -47.18 -13.80
N TRP A 343 3.82 -47.96 -13.42
CA TRP A 343 2.62 -48.20 -14.23
C TRP A 343 1.61 -47.05 -14.19
N PHE A 344 1.76 -46.12 -13.25
CA PHE A 344 0.97 -44.90 -13.12
C PHE A 344 1.91 -43.71 -13.10
N ARG A 345 1.69 -42.74 -13.98
CA ARG A 345 2.47 -41.49 -14.02
C ARG A 345 1.52 -40.31 -14.06
N ALA A 346 1.88 -39.19 -13.44
CA ALA A 346 1.06 -37.99 -13.42
C ALA A 346 1.88 -36.71 -13.47
N LYS A 347 1.30 -35.69 -14.09
CA LYS A 347 1.79 -34.32 -14.09
C LYS A 347 0.61 -33.37 -13.90
N GLY A 348 0.71 -32.47 -12.94
CA GLY A 348 -0.36 -31.53 -12.61
C GLY A 348 0.16 -30.12 -12.34
N SER A 349 -0.70 -29.13 -12.57
CA SER A 349 -0.47 -27.73 -12.25
C SER A 349 -1.78 -27.04 -11.90
N SER A 350 -1.68 -26.02 -11.05
CA SER A 350 -2.77 -25.10 -10.74
C SER A 350 -2.21 -23.67 -10.74
N LEU A 351 -2.76 -22.82 -11.59
CA LEU A 351 -2.38 -21.43 -11.80
C LEU A 351 -3.57 -20.57 -11.39
N PRO A 352 -3.55 -19.92 -10.21
CA PRO A 352 -4.67 -19.12 -9.78
C PRO A 352 -4.77 -17.82 -10.59
N SER A 353 -5.99 -17.35 -10.89
CA SER A 353 -6.23 -16.08 -11.61
C SER A 353 -6.13 -14.86 -10.71
N ALA A 354 -6.32 -15.06 -9.41
CA ALA A 354 -6.23 -14.06 -8.37
C ALA A 354 -5.16 -14.46 -7.33
N GLU A 355 -5.10 -13.73 -6.21
CA GLU A 355 -4.19 -14.09 -5.12
C GLU A 355 -4.50 -15.47 -4.51
N VAL A 356 -5.76 -15.90 -4.52
CA VAL A 356 -6.21 -17.21 -4.05
C VAL A 356 -7.24 -17.79 -5.03
N GLY A 357 -7.23 -19.11 -5.23
CA GLY A 357 -8.07 -19.78 -6.23
C GLY A 357 -9.15 -20.69 -5.64
N GLY A 358 -10.22 -20.96 -6.38
CA GLY A 358 -11.26 -21.94 -6.05
C GLY A 358 -10.92 -23.37 -6.48
N ASP A 359 -9.88 -23.55 -7.29
CA ASP A 359 -9.47 -24.86 -7.81
C ASP A 359 -8.64 -25.69 -6.82
N TYR A 360 -8.78 -27.02 -6.94
CA TYR A 360 -8.02 -28.02 -6.21
C TYR A 360 -7.75 -29.25 -7.09
N PHE A 361 -6.56 -29.86 -6.96
CA PHE A 361 -6.33 -31.21 -7.45
C PHE A 361 -5.48 -32.04 -6.49
N ASP A 362 -5.61 -33.35 -6.59
CA ASP A 362 -4.86 -34.31 -5.77
C ASP A 362 -4.61 -35.63 -6.50
N VAL A 363 -3.54 -36.30 -6.09
CA VAL A 363 -3.15 -37.64 -6.54
C VAL A 363 -2.49 -38.37 -5.38
N TYR A 364 -3.11 -39.46 -4.94
CA TYR A 364 -2.62 -40.23 -3.80
C TYR A 364 -2.86 -41.73 -3.97
N GLU A 365 -2.05 -42.54 -3.31
CA GLU A 365 -2.20 -44.00 -3.31
C GLU A 365 -3.27 -44.40 -2.27
N ALA A 366 -4.30 -45.12 -2.69
CA ALA A 366 -5.39 -45.55 -1.81
C ALA A 366 -5.15 -46.93 -1.16
N GLY A 367 -3.97 -47.53 -1.42
CA GLY A 367 -3.64 -48.90 -1.02
C GLY A 367 -4.10 -49.93 -2.05
N GLY A 368 -3.61 -51.17 -1.95
CA GLY A 368 -4.01 -52.25 -2.85
C GLY A 368 -3.59 -52.10 -4.32
N ALA A 369 -2.52 -51.34 -4.59
CA ALA A 369 -2.06 -50.98 -5.94
C ALA A 369 -3.12 -50.19 -6.75
N GLU A 370 -3.72 -49.20 -6.09
CA GLU A 370 -4.70 -48.27 -6.65
C GLU A 370 -4.31 -46.81 -6.38
N TRP A 371 -4.41 -45.99 -7.42
CA TRP A 371 -4.23 -44.53 -7.35
C TRP A 371 -5.56 -43.82 -7.42
N MET A 372 -5.75 -42.85 -6.55
CA MET A 372 -6.88 -41.93 -6.60
C MET A 372 -6.43 -40.61 -7.20
N VAL A 373 -7.31 -40.02 -8.00
CA VAL A 373 -7.15 -38.69 -8.57
C VAL A 373 -8.41 -37.87 -8.30
N ALA A 374 -8.23 -36.59 -7.98
CA ALA A 374 -9.33 -35.66 -7.80
C ALA A 374 -8.97 -34.31 -8.43
N VAL A 375 -9.94 -33.70 -9.11
CA VAL A 375 -9.89 -32.29 -9.51
C VAL A 375 -11.24 -31.67 -9.15
N ALA A 376 -11.21 -30.51 -8.52
CA ALA A 376 -12.41 -29.80 -8.12
C ALA A 376 -12.28 -28.30 -8.38
N ASP A 377 -13.42 -27.68 -8.64
CA ASP A 377 -13.57 -26.24 -8.76
C ASP A 377 -14.78 -25.80 -7.92
N VAL A 378 -14.55 -24.87 -7.00
CA VAL A 378 -15.58 -24.32 -6.13
C VAL A 378 -16.21 -23.08 -6.72
N SER A 379 -17.54 -23.09 -6.82
CA SER A 379 -18.35 -21.98 -7.33
C SER A 379 -17.99 -20.59 -6.75
N GLY A 380 -17.80 -19.64 -7.66
CA GLY A 380 -17.49 -18.24 -7.36
C GLY A 380 -15.99 -17.96 -7.22
N LYS A 381 -15.63 -16.71 -6.92
CA LYS A 381 -14.24 -16.24 -6.95
C LYS A 381 -13.81 -15.61 -5.63
N GLY A 382 -12.50 -15.50 -5.45
CA GLY A 382 -11.86 -14.81 -4.33
C GLY A 382 -11.75 -15.65 -3.05
N VAL A 383 -11.61 -14.98 -1.91
CA VAL A 383 -11.25 -15.61 -0.63
C VAL A 383 -12.25 -16.67 -0.18
N SER A 384 -13.54 -16.45 -0.41
CA SER A 384 -14.60 -17.38 0.00
C SER A 384 -14.51 -18.74 -0.72
N SER A 385 -14.33 -18.76 -2.04
CA SER A 385 -14.17 -20.02 -2.79
C SER A 385 -12.85 -20.71 -2.44
N ALA A 386 -11.76 -19.95 -2.25
CA ALA A 386 -10.46 -20.52 -1.87
C ALA A 386 -10.44 -21.19 -0.48
N LEU A 387 -11.11 -20.60 0.50
CA LEU A 387 -11.27 -21.22 1.82
C LEU A 387 -12.08 -22.51 1.70
N MET A 388 -13.14 -22.50 0.90
CA MET A 388 -13.98 -23.67 0.67
C MET A 388 -13.21 -24.78 -0.09
N ALA A 389 -12.37 -24.43 -1.07
CA ALA A 389 -11.49 -25.37 -1.76
C ALA A 389 -10.50 -26.04 -0.78
N SER A 390 -9.94 -25.27 0.15
CA SER A 390 -9.06 -25.79 1.21
C SER A 390 -9.81 -26.75 2.15
N TYR A 391 -11.07 -26.48 2.48
CA TYR A 391 -11.91 -27.39 3.26
C TYR A 391 -12.25 -28.66 2.48
N LEU A 392 -12.60 -28.51 1.20
CA LEU A 392 -12.92 -29.61 0.30
C LEU A 392 -11.76 -30.59 0.20
N GLN A 393 -10.55 -30.06 0.02
CA GLN A 393 -9.32 -30.84 0.04
C GLN A 393 -9.15 -31.63 1.33
N GLY A 394 -9.30 -30.99 2.50
CA GLY A 394 -9.20 -31.67 3.79
C GLY A 394 -10.27 -32.78 3.96
N ALA A 395 -11.49 -32.54 3.46
CA ALA A 395 -12.57 -33.52 3.48
C ALA A 395 -12.26 -34.73 2.57
N PHE A 396 -11.73 -34.50 1.37
CA PHE A 396 -11.27 -35.57 0.47
C PHE A 396 -10.17 -36.41 1.10
N SER A 397 -9.11 -35.77 1.62
CA SER A 397 -8.01 -36.48 2.26
C SER A 397 -8.47 -37.32 3.46
N ALA A 398 -9.42 -36.82 4.26
CA ALA A 398 -9.95 -37.55 5.41
C ALA A 398 -10.87 -38.71 5.02
N ALA A 399 -11.65 -38.55 3.96
CA ALA A 399 -12.62 -39.54 3.52
C ALA A 399 -12.03 -40.62 2.59
N ALA A 400 -10.85 -40.37 2.03
CA ALA A 400 -10.12 -41.23 1.08
C ALA A 400 -10.10 -42.73 1.44
N ILE A 401 -10.09 -43.07 2.73
CA ILE A 401 -10.05 -44.45 3.24
C ILE A 401 -11.35 -45.26 3.03
N HIS A 402 -12.45 -44.62 2.61
CA HIS A 402 -13.77 -45.24 2.53
C HIS A 402 -14.18 -45.65 1.11
N GLY A 403 -13.30 -45.48 0.11
CA GLY A 403 -13.62 -45.71 -1.30
C GLY A 403 -14.41 -44.56 -1.93
N MET A 404 -14.38 -44.47 -3.27
CA MET A 404 -14.81 -43.29 -4.02
C MET A 404 -16.27 -42.85 -3.76
N SER A 405 -17.25 -43.75 -3.88
CA SER A 405 -18.67 -43.39 -3.70
C SER A 405 -18.94 -42.83 -2.30
N ARG A 406 -18.39 -43.46 -1.27
CA ARG A 406 -18.56 -43.01 0.11
C ARG A 406 -17.82 -41.70 0.38
N THR A 407 -16.65 -41.50 -0.21
CA THR A 407 -15.92 -40.22 -0.18
C THR A 407 -16.80 -39.10 -0.75
N MET A 408 -17.38 -39.30 -1.93
CA MET A 408 -18.25 -38.30 -2.56
C MET A 408 -19.48 -37.96 -1.71
N GLU A 409 -20.12 -38.95 -1.09
CA GLU A 409 -21.24 -38.72 -0.15
C GLU A 409 -20.83 -37.89 1.08
N ILE A 410 -19.69 -38.23 1.70
CA ILE A 410 -19.18 -37.52 2.87
C ILE A 410 -18.88 -36.08 2.51
N VAL A 411 -18.21 -35.86 1.39
CA VAL A 411 -17.84 -34.54 0.89
C VAL A 411 -19.09 -33.72 0.52
N ASN A 412 -20.09 -34.34 -0.13
CA ASN A 412 -21.35 -33.69 -0.45
C ASN A 412 -22.08 -33.19 0.79
N ARG A 413 -22.27 -34.07 1.78
CA ARG A 413 -22.92 -33.69 3.05
C ARG A 413 -22.14 -32.58 3.75
N PHE A 414 -20.82 -32.70 3.78
CA PHE A 414 -19.95 -31.70 4.40
C PHE A 414 -20.11 -30.32 3.75
N LEU A 415 -20.12 -30.24 2.41
CA LEU A 415 -20.31 -28.97 1.71
C LEU A 415 -21.71 -28.40 1.95
N VAL A 416 -22.77 -29.22 1.85
CA VAL A 416 -24.15 -28.77 2.13
C VAL A 416 -24.27 -28.16 3.53
N GLU A 417 -23.69 -28.81 4.55
CA GLU A 417 -23.74 -28.34 5.94
C GLU A 417 -22.90 -27.08 6.18
N ARG A 418 -21.76 -26.93 5.48
CA ARG A 418 -20.81 -25.82 5.66
C ARG A 418 -21.16 -24.58 4.86
N SER A 419 -21.80 -24.74 3.71
CA SER A 419 -22.13 -23.64 2.81
C SER A 419 -23.56 -23.12 2.97
N GLU A 420 -24.39 -23.78 3.77
CA GLU A 420 -25.84 -23.51 3.86
C GLU A 420 -26.55 -23.51 2.48
N GLY A 421 -25.93 -24.14 1.47
CA GLY A 421 -26.42 -24.17 0.08
C GLY A 421 -25.90 -23.03 -0.82
N ASP A 422 -25.13 -22.07 -0.31
CA ASP A 422 -24.63 -20.93 -1.09
C ASP A 422 -23.43 -21.29 -1.99
N LYS A 423 -22.74 -22.38 -1.68
CA LYS A 423 -21.55 -22.86 -2.42
C LYS A 423 -21.69 -24.33 -2.76
N TYR A 424 -21.38 -24.64 -4.01
CA TYR A 424 -21.17 -25.99 -4.52
C TYR A 424 -19.78 -26.10 -5.18
N ALA A 425 -19.34 -27.32 -5.47
CA ALA A 425 -18.12 -27.61 -6.19
C ALA A 425 -18.39 -28.60 -7.32
N THR A 426 -17.83 -28.33 -8.51
CA THR A 426 -17.74 -29.35 -9.56
C THR A 426 -16.55 -30.25 -9.24
N VAL A 427 -16.68 -31.58 -9.39
CA VAL A 427 -15.61 -32.52 -9.04
C VAL A 427 -15.50 -33.65 -10.04
N PHE A 428 -14.29 -33.93 -10.51
CA PHE A 428 -13.92 -35.21 -11.08
C PHE A 428 -13.12 -36.01 -10.05
N CYS A 429 -13.55 -37.24 -9.75
CA CYS A 429 -12.82 -38.18 -8.90
C CYS A 429 -12.68 -39.51 -9.61
N GLY A 430 -11.49 -40.13 -9.58
CA GLY A 430 -11.25 -41.41 -10.21
C GLY A 430 -10.30 -42.29 -9.41
N SER A 431 -10.52 -43.60 -9.49
CA SER A 431 -9.66 -44.65 -8.94
C SER A 431 -9.10 -45.49 -10.09
N ILE A 432 -7.78 -45.67 -10.12
CA ILE A 432 -7.06 -46.36 -11.20
C ILE A 432 -6.26 -47.50 -10.58
N SER A 433 -6.66 -48.72 -10.90
CA SER A 433 -5.95 -49.94 -10.47
C SER A 433 -4.77 -50.27 -11.37
N GLU A 434 -3.81 -51.04 -10.86
CA GLU A 434 -2.66 -51.54 -11.64
C GLU A 434 -3.08 -52.32 -12.91
N GLY A 435 -4.22 -53.00 -12.87
CA GLY A 435 -4.81 -53.70 -14.01
C GLY A 435 -5.44 -52.79 -15.08
N GLY A 436 -5.36 -51.46 -14.91
CA GLY A 436 -5.87 -50.48 -15.87
C GLY A 436 -7.37 -50.22 -15.77
N ARG A 437 -8.06 -50.75 -14.77
CA ARG A 437 -9.46 -50.36 -14.50
C ARG A 437 -9.46 -48.96 -13.91
N LEU A 438 -10.08 -48.02 -14.61
CA LEU A 438 -10.47 -46.70 -14.12
C LEU A 438 -11.95 -46.75 -13.71
N ALA A 439 -12.25 -46.55 -12.43
CA ALA A 439 -13.59 -46.19 -11.98
C ALA A 439 -13.63 -44.68 -11.74
N TYR A 440 -14.66 -43.97 -12.19
CA TYR A 440 -14.73 -42.51 -12.02
C TYR A 440 -16.14 -42.01 -11.69
N VAL A 441 -16.18 -40.89 -10.99
CA VAL A 441 -17.35 -40.04 -10.78
C VAL A 441 -17.03 -38.66 -11.35
N ASN A 442 -17.90 -38.17 -12.23
CA ASN A 442 -17.85 -36.78 -12.67
C ASN A 442 -19.11 -36.05 -12.16
N ALA A 443 -18.95 -35.36 -11.03
CA ALA A 443 -19.98 -34.57 -10.36
C ALA A 443 -20.03 -33.16 -10.95
N GLY A 444 -20.45 -33.04 -12.20
CA GLY A 444 -20.65 -31.78 -12.93
C GLY A 444 -19.37 -31.02 -13.30
N HIS A 445 -18.20 -31.66 -13.25
CA HIS A 445 -16.94 -31.06 -13.68
C HIS A 445 -16.76 -31.13 -15.20
N CYS A 446 -15.82 -30.34 -15.73
CA CYS A 446 -15.43 -30.41 -17.13
C CYS A 446 -15.07 -31.85 -17.52
N ALA A 447 -15.68 -32.36 -18.60
CA ALA A 447 -15.53 -33.75 -19.02
C ALA A 447 -14.07 -34.05 -19.42
N PRO A 448 -13.35 -34.90 -18.66
CA PRO A 448 -11.96 -35.20 -18.96
C PRO A 448 -11.78 -35.88 -20.31
N LEU A 449 -10.61 -35.69 -20.93
CA LEU A 449 -10.26 -36.30 -22.21
C LEU A 449 -9.42 -37.56 -21.96
N LEU A 450 -9.94 -38.72 -22.33
CA LEU A 450 -9.18 -39.95 -22.46
C LEU A 450 -8.54 -40.00 -23.84
N VAL A 451 -7.22 -39.90 -23.89
CA VAL A 451 -6.39 -39.79 -25.09
C VAL A 451 -5.57 -41.05 -25.26
N GLN A 452 -5.80 -41.76 -26.36
CA GLN A 452 -5.09 -42.99 -26.70
C GLN A 452 -3.87 -42.68 -27.59
N PRO A 453 -2.73 -43.38 -27.43
CA PRO A 453 -1.53 -43.16 -28.24
C PRO A 453 -1.76 -43.28 -29.75
N GLY A 454 -2.74 -44.10 -30.16
CA GLY A 454 -3.14 -44.27 -31.56
C GLY A 454 -3.99 -43.14 -32.15
N GLY A 455 -4.24 -42.06 -31.40
CA GLY A 455 -5.03 -40.91 -31.85
C GLY A 455 -6.52 -41.01 -31.56
N GLY A 456 -6.95 -41.97 -30.72
CA GLY A 456 -8.31 -42.01 -30.20
C GLY A 456 -8.51 -40.99 -29.08
N LEU A 457 -9.68 -40.35 -29.03
CA LEU A 457 -10.04 -39.40 -27.97
C LEU A 457 -11.50 -39.62 -27.57
N ARG A 458 -11.74 -39.75 -26.26
CA ARG A 458 -13.08 -39.90 -25.68
C ARG A 458 -13.26 -38.93 -24.51
N GLN A 459 -14.43 -38.30 -24.42
CA GLN A 459 -14.82 -37.53 -23.24
C GLN A 459 -15.46 -38.43 -22.18
N LEU A 460 -15.12 -38.20 -20.91
CA LEU A 460 -15.75 -38.84 -19.75
C LEU A 460 -16.80 -37.89 -19.18
N GLU A 461 -18.04 -38.07 -19.65
CA GLU A 461 -19.16 -37.18 -19.36
C GLU A 461 -19.54 -37.16 -17.87
N PRO A 462 -20.22 -36.10 -17.39
CA PRO A 462 -20.77 -36.04 -16.04
C PRO A 462 -21.65 -37.25 -15.72
N THR A 463 -21.38 -37.90 -14.59
CA THR A 463 -22.17 -39.02 -14.05
C THR A 463 -23.14 -38.57 -12.96
N GLY A 464 -23.00 -37.33 -12.47
CA GLY A 464 -23.86 -36.77 -11.44
C GLY A 464 -23.86 -35.24 -11.42
N VAL A 465 -24.58 -34.69 -10.44
CA VAL A 465 -24.67 -33.23 -10.20
C VAL A 465 -23.47 -32.73 -9.39
N PRO A 466 -23.20 -31.41 -9.37
CA PRO A 466 -22.18 -30.82 -8.51
C PRO A 466 -22.33 -31.18 -7.03
N VAL A 467 -21.19 -31.33 -6.36
CA VAL A 467 -21.11 -31.64 -4.94
C VAL A 467 -21.49 -30.40 -4.12
N GLY A 468 -22.27 -30.57 -3.06
CA GLY A 468 -22.77 -29.48 -2.23
C GLY A 468 -24.08 -28.84 -2.74
N LEU A 469 -24.58 -29.25 -3.91
CA LEU A 469 -25.77 -28.66 -4.52
C LEU A 469 -27.07 -29.29 -4.02
N ILE A 470 -27.11 -30.62 -3.90
CA ILE A 470 -28.32 -31.37 -3.49
C ILE A 470 -27.99 -32.29 -2.30
N PRO A 471 -28.72 -32.17 -1.17
CA PRO A 471 -28.53 -33.08 -0.04
C PRO A 471 -28.96 -34.49 -0.39
N GLY A 472 -28.18 -35.49 0.05
CA GLY A 472 -28.54 -36.91 -0.05
C GLY A 472 -28.52 -37.49 -1.47
N VAL A 473 -27.90 -36.81 -2.44
CA VAL A 473 -27.72 -37.34 -3.79
C VAL A 473 -26.67 -38.45 -3.82
N GLU A 474 -26.90 -39.47 -4.65
CA GLU A 474 -25.94 -40.53 -4.93
C GLU A 474 -25.02 -40.14 -6.09
N PHE A 475 -23.77 -40.62 -6.04
CA PHE A 475 -22.75 -40.35 -7.06
C PHE A 475 -22.35 -41.66 -7.74
N PRO A 476 -23.04 -42.04 -8.84
CA PRO A 476 -22.76 -43.29 -9.54
C PRO A 476 -21.40 -43.22 -10.24
N ALA A 477 -20.65 -44.30 -10.12
CA ALA A 477 -19.36 -44.45 -10.79
C ALA A 477 -19.53 -45.16 -12.13
N GLU A 478 -18.78 -44.72 -13.13
CA GLU A 478 -18.60 -45.43 -14.39
C GLU A 478 -17.22 -46.08 -14.47
N GLU A 479 -17.10 -47.16 -15.25
CA GLU A 479 -15.84 -47.87 -15.44
C GLU A 479 -15.34 -47.78 -16.89
N VAL A 480 -14.02 -47.61 -17.04
CA VAL A 480 -13.30 -47.65 -18.30
C VAL A 480 -12.05 -48.50 -18.14
N GLN A 481 -11.79 -49.36 -19.12
CA GLN A 481 -10.54 -50.12 -19.19
C GLN A 481 -9.50 -49.30 -19.96
N LEU A 482 -8.43 -48.90 -19.27
CA LEU A 482 -7.29 -48.20 -19.85
C LEU A 482 -6.36 -49.19 -20.56
N GLY A 483 -5.90 -48.78 -21.75
CA GLY A 483 -4.82 -49.41 -22.49
C GLY A 483 -3.46 -48.78 -22.16
N ARG A 484 -2.38 -49.50 -22.43
CA ARG A 484 -1.02 -48.98 -22.23
C ARG A 484 -0.79 -47.71 -23.05
N GLY A 485 -0.32 -46.66 -22.38
CA GLY A 485 -0.03 -45.34 -22.92
C GLY A 485 -1.24 -44.40 -22.95
N ASP A 486 -2.43 -44.88 -22.57
CA ASP A 486 -3.62 -44.04 -22.45
C ASP A 486 -3.38 -42.94 -21.42
N LYS A 487 -3.81 -41.73 -21.78
CA LYS A 487 -3.69 -40.54 -20.95
C LYS A 487 -5.05 -39.99 -20.60
N LEU A 488 -5.27 -39.71 -19.32
CA LEU A 488 -6.45 -39.01 -18.84
C LEU A 488 -6.08 -37.55 -18.57
N VAL A 489 -6.69 -36.63 -19.31
CA VAL A 489 -6.48 -35.18 -19.20
C VAL A 489 -7.69 -34.57 -18.48
N ILE A 490 -7.50 -34.17 -17.23
CA ILE A 490 -8.52 -33.55 -16.37
C ILE A 490 -8.16 -32.07 -16.24
N PHE A 491 -9.14 -31.18 -16.41
CA PHE A 491 -8.89 -29.75 -16.49
C PHE A 491 -10.09 -28.97 -15.93
N SER A 492 -9.84 -27.80 -15.33
CA SER A 492 -10.89 -26.83 -14.99
C SER A 492 -11.30 -26.00 -16.21
N ASP A 493 -12.45 -25.33 -16.11
CA ASP A 493 -12.99 -24.49 -17.17
C ASP A 493 -12.07 -23.33 -17.55
N GLY A 494 -11.21 -22.84 -16.63
CA GLY A 494 -10.20 -21.83 -16.94
C GLY A 494 -9.24 -22.19 -18.07
N VAL A 495 -9.06 -23.49 -18.39
CA VAL A 495 -8.34 -23.92 -19.61
C VAL A 495 -9.16 -23.58 -20.86
N THR A 496 -10.43 -23.94 -20.89
CA THR A 496 -11.30 -23.79 -22.07
C THR A 496 -11.86 -22.38 -22.22
N GLU A 497 -12.05 -21.66 -21.12
CA GLU A 497 -12.55 -20.29 -21.05
C GLU A 497 -11.45 -19.23 -21.06
N ALA A 498 -10.18 -19.65 -21.13
CA ALA A 498 -9.06 -18.74 -21.36
C ALA A 498 -9.36 -17.84 -22.57
N GLN A 499 -9.28 -16.53 -22.37
CA GLN A 499 -9.77 -15.55 -23.33
C GLN A 499 -8.66 -14.60 -23.79
N ALA A 500 -8.57 -14.39 -25.10
CA ALA A 500 -7.69 -13.40 -25.69
C ALA A 500 -8.46 -12.13 -26.08
N PRO A 501 -7.84 -10.93 -26.07
CA PRO A 501 -8.53 -9.68 -26.36
C PRO A 501 -9.05 -9.67 -27.81
N GLY A 502 -10.36 -9.46 -27.98
CA GLY A 502 -10.99 -9.45 -29.30
C GLY A 502 -11.18 -10.82 -29.96
N ALA A 503 -10.83 -11.92 -29.28
CA ALA A 503 -11.11 -13.28 -29.70
C ALA A 503 -12.21 -13.92 -28.81
N GLY A 504 -12.71 -15.08 -29.25
CA GLY A 504 -13.51 -15.96 -28.40
C GLY A 504 -12.67 -16.69 -27.34
N PHE A 505 -13.30 -17.61 -26.62
CA PHE A 505 -12.61 -18.51 -25.70
C PHE A 505 -11.65 -19.46 -26.41
N TYR A 506 -10.64 -19.97 -25.69
CA TYR A 506 -9.70 -20.97 -26.19
C TYR A 506 -10.43 -22.19 -26.75
N GLY A 507 -11.44 -22.66 -26.02
CA GLY A 507 -12.43 -23.64 -26.45
C GLY A 507 -11.95 -25.10 -26.40
N GLY A 508 -12.92 -26.01 -26.35
CA GLY A 508 -12.65 -27.45 -26.31
C GLY A 508 -12.00 -27.99 -27.59
N ASP A 509 -12.26 -27.39 -28.75
CA ASP A 509 -11.73 -27.88 -30.03
C ASP A 509 -10.21 -27.76 -30.12
N ARG A 510 -9.66 -26.62 -29.67
CA ARG A 510 -8.20 -26.43 -29.62
C ARG A 510 -7.55 -27.34 -28.59
N LEU A 511 -8.18 -27.51 -27.43
CA LEU A 511 -7.71 -28.47 -26.43
C LEU A 511 -7.60 -29.88 -27.01
N ARG A 512 -8.67 -30.36 -27.67
CA ARG A 512 -8.69 -31.68 -28.34
C ARG A 512 -7.61 -31.78 -29.42
N GLU A 513 -7.41 -30.73 -30.23
CA GLU A 513 -6.37 -30.72 -31.27
C GLU A 513 -4.96 -30.88 -30.68
N VAL A 514 -4.65 -30.14 -29.61
CA VAL A 514 -3.35 -30.24 -28.92
C VAL A 514 -3.17 -31.63 -28.31
N CYS A 515 -4.21 -32.18 -27.68
CA CYS A 515 -4.21 -33.53 -27.14
C CYS A 515 -3.92 -34.60 -28.20
N LEU A 516 -4.60 -34.53 -29.35
CA LEU A 516 -4.41 -35.48 -30.45
C LEU A 516 -3.01 -35.37 -31.06
N ARG A 517 -2.50 -34.14 -31.24
CA ARG A 517 -1.15 -33.89 -31.78
C ARG A 517 -0.05 -34.48 -30.88
N HIS A 518 -0.27 -34.51 -29.57
CA HIS A 518 0.68 -35.03 -28.58
C HIS A 518 0.23 -36.37 -27.98
N ALA A 519 -0.66 -37.10 -28.66
CA ALA A 519 -1.23 -38.35 -28.14
C ALA A 519 -0.19 -39.43 -27.85
N ALA A 520 0.89 -39.50 -28.63
CA ALA A 520 2.00 -40.45 -28.42
C ALA A 520 3.07 -39.96 -27.42
N ALA A 521 2.96 -38.72 -26.92
CA ALA A 521 3.92 -38.17 -25.97
C ALA A 521 3.66 -38.67 -24.54
N SER A 522 4.61 -38.43 -23.62
CA SER A 522 4.45 -38.69 -22.19
C SER A 522 3.43 -37.74 -21.55
N CYS A 523 2.89 -38.09 -20.37
CA CYS A 523 1.98 -37.20 -19.62
C CYS A 523 2.58 -35.81 -19.41
N SER A 524 3.87 -35.73 -19.07
CA SER A 524 4.56 -34.45 -18.83
C SER A 524 4.64 -33.60 -20.10
N ALA A 525 5.00 -34.21 -21.24
CA ALA A 525 5.08 -33.50 -22.50
C ALA A 525 3.70 -33.03 -22.99
N LEU A 526 2.65 -33.85 -22.82
CA LEU A 526 1.28 -33.47 -23.14
C LEU A 526 0.79 -32.33 -22.24
N HIS A 527 1.02 -32.42 -20.93
CA HIS A 527 0.69 -31.36 -19.97
C HIS A 527 1.33 -30.02 -20.35
N ASP A 528 2.63 -30.01 -20.61
CA ASP A 528 3.37 -28.79 -20.93
C ASP A 528 2.94 -28.21 -22.29
N ALA A 529 2.60 -29.06 -23.26
CA ALA A 529 2.07 -28.65 -24.55
C ALA A 529 0.70 -27.95 -24.42
N ILE A 530 -0.21 -28.47 -23.58
CA ILE A 530 -1.51 -27.84 -23.32
C ILE A 530 -1.32 -26.46 -22.69
N LEU A 531 -0.54 -26.36 -21.61
CA LEU A 531 -0.29 -25.07 -20.95
C LEU A 531 0.36 -24.06 -21.88
N THR A 532 1.33 -24.50 -22.69
CA THR A 532 2.00 -23.63 -23.67
C THR A 532 0.98 -23.11 -24.69
N SER A 533 0.12 -23.99 -25.23
CA SER A 533 -0.90 -23.59 -26.19
C SER A 533 -1.94 -22.62 -25.62
N VAL A 534 -2.31 -22.75 -24.35
CA VAL A 534 -3.21 -21.80 -23.67
C VAL A 534 -2.51 -20.45 -23.48
N ARG A 535 -1.25 -20.43 -23.01
CA ARG A 535 -0.46 -19.21 -22.84
C ARG A 535 -0.24 -18.46 -24.15
N GLU A 536 0.09 -19.20 -25.22
CA GLU A 536 0.26 -18.63 -26.56
C GLU A 536 -1.05 -18.02 -27.08
N PHE A 537 -2.21 -18.57 -26.71
CA PHE A 537 -3.50 -18.01 -27.10
C PHE A 537 -3.82 -16.70 -26.38
N ILE A 538 -3.63 -16.64 -25.06
CA ILE A 538 -3.99 -15.46 -24.26
C ILE A 538 -3.00 -14.28 -24.41
N HIS A 539 -1.75 -14.56 -24.83
CA HIS A 539 -0.67 -13.57 -24.88
C HIS A 539 -0.48 -12.86 -23.52
N ASP A 540 -0.61 -11.53 -23.49
CA ASP A 540 -0.45 -10.68 -22.31
C ASP A 540 -1.78 -10.39 -21.60
N ALA A 541 -2.88 -11.05 -22.00
CA ALA A 541 -4.18 -10.84 -21.37
C ALA A 541 -4.21 -11.39 -19.94
N PRO A 542 -4.88 -10.67 -19.00
CA PRO A 542 -5.05 -11.18 -17.65
C PRO A 542 -5.89 -12.46 -17.65
N GLN A 543 -5.49 -13.42 -16.83
CA GLN A 543 -6.21 -14.67 -16.66
C GLN A 543 -7.60 -14.40 -16.06
N ALA A 544 -8.65 -14.95 -16.68
CA ALA A 544 -10.03 -14.72 -16.25
C ALA A 544 -10.48 -15.66 -15.12
N ASP A 545 -9.98 -16.89 -15.09
CA ASP A 545 -10.31 -17.92 -14.10
C ASP A 545 -9.13 -18.84 -13.78
N ASP A 546 -9.20 -19.57 -12.68
CA ASP A 546 -8.15 -20.50 -12.28
C ASP A 546 -7.91 -21.57 -13.34
N ILE A 547 -6.64 -21.83 -13.65
CA ILE A 547 -6.25 -22.86 -14.62
C ILE A 547 -5.68 -24.04 -13.85
N THR A 548 -6.44 -25.13 -13.79
CA THR A 548 -5.98 -26.40 -13.23
C THR A 548 -5.97 -27.46 -14.31
N LEU A 549 -4.84 -28.18 -14.38
CA LEU A 549 -4.61 -29.23 -15.37
C LEU A 549 -3.89 -30.40 -14.72
N LEU A 550 -4.46 -31.59 -14.82
CA LEU A 550 -3.89 -32.85 -14.38
C LEU A 550 -3.89 -33.85 -15.54
N VAL A 551 -2.70 -34.34 -15.91
CA VAL A 551 -2.53 -35.38 -16.93
C VAL A 551 -1.98 -36.64 -16.25
N VAL A 552 -2.73 -37.72 -16.35
CA VAL A 552 -2.35 -39.05 -15.86
C VAL A 552 -2.06 -39.94 -17.05
N GLU A 553 -1.04 -40.80 -16.96
CA GLU A 553 -0.68 -41.79 -17.96
C GLU A 553 -0.65 -43.18 -17.33
N TYR A 554 -1.41 -44.10 -17.93
CA TYR A 554 -1.35 -45.51 -17.58
C TYR A 554 -0.30 -46.20 -18.46
N HIS A 555 0.69 -46.83 -17.83
CA HIS A 555 1.84 -47.41 -18.50
C HIS A 555 2.13 -48.82 -17.98
N ALA A 556 1.19 -49.74 -18.17
CA ALA A 556 1.37 -51.17 -17.83
C ALA A 556 2.70 -51.73 -18.35
N PHE A 557 3.31 -52.63 -17.57
CA PHE A 557 4.59 -53.30 -17.88
C PHE A 557 4.51 -54.18 -19.12
#